data_AF-A0A6F8UXE5-F1
#
_entry.id   AF-A0A6F8UXE5-F1
#
_cell.length_a   1.000
_cell.length_b   1.000
_cell.length_c   1.000
_cell.angle_alpha   90.00
_cell.angle_beta   90.00
_cell.angle_gamma   90.00
#
_symmetry.space_group_name_H-M   'P 1'
#
loop_
_entity.id
_entity.type
_entity.pdbx_description
1 polymer ?
#
loop_
_entity_poly.entity_id
_entity_poly.type
_entity_poly.pdbx_seq_one_letter_code
_entity_poly.pdbx_strand_id
1 'polypeptide(L)'
;MRTLTPFRESIEKRPPLPDLRDIFLCHAWDDRGGAAKDLHDLLEARGVKVWFSEKDVVLGSSLLREIDKGLAKSRVGIVLVTPALLRRLQQEGIADKELSVLLARDLLVPIVHNTTYDALREVSPMLASRSGLSTAEGPMANVAAKLAELVAP
;
A
#
# COMPACT_ATOMS: atom_id res chain seq x y z
N MET A 1 -16.93 5.80 -9.04
CA MET A 1 -16.16 6.25 -7.85
C MET A 1 -16.05 5.06 -6.89
N ARG A 2 -14.84 4.54 -6.64
CA ARG A 2 -14.59 3.54 -5.58
C ARG A 2 -14.30 4.30 -4.29
N THR A 3 -15.08 4.05 -3.24
CA THR A 3 -15.04 4.85 -2.01
C THR A 3 -14.08 4.25 -0.98
N LEU A 4 -13.32 5.11 -0.28
CA LEU A 4 -12.37 4.72 0.77
C LEU A 4 -13.00 4.64 2.19
N THR A 5 -14.31 4.83 2.32
CA THR A 5 -15.06 4.82 3.59
C THR A 5 -14.74 3.66 4.53
N PRO A 6 -14.71 2.38 4.09
CA PRO A 6 -14.43 1.27 5.00
C PRO A 6 -13.02 1.32 5.59
N PHE A 7 -12.04 1.88 4.88
CA PHE A 7 -10.69 2.05 5.41
C PHE A 7 -10.66 3.10 6.52
N ARG A 8 -11.40 4.20 6.36
CA ARG A 8 -11.46 5.29 7.35
C ARG A 8 -12.03 4.79 8.67
N GLU A 9 -13.14 4.05 8.65
CA GLU A 9 -13.75 3.47 9.86
C GLU A 9 -12.80 2.50 10.59
N SER A 10 -12.04 1.69 9.84
CA SER A 10 -11.04 0.77 10.40
C SER A 10 -9.85 1.50 11.02
N ILE A 11 -9.46 2.64 10.45
CA ILE A 11 -8.39 3.50 10.97
C ILE A 11 -8.83 4.20 12.27
N GLU A 12 -10.06 4.71 12.34
CA GLU A 12 -10.59 5.43 13.52
C GLU A 12 -10.77 4.53 14.75
N LYS A 13 -11.06 3.24 14.55
CA LYS A 13 -11.24 2.25 15.65
C LYS A 13 -9.94 1.79 16.32
N ARG A 14 -8.76 2.13 15.77
CA ARG A 14 -7.47 1.70 16.33
C ARG A 14 -7.03 2.62 17.48
N PRO A 15 -6.64 2.08 18.64
CA PRO A 15 -6.14 2.90 19.74
C PRO A 15 -4.83 3.60 19.34
N PRO A 16 -4.61 4.85 19.75
CA PRO A 16 -3.35 5.55 19.50
C PRO A 16 -2.23 4.84 20.28
N LEU A 17 -1.34 4.15 19.57
CA LEU A 17 -0.11 3.62 20.14
C LEU A 17 1.00 4.68 20.05
N PRO A 18 1.85 4.82 21.08
CA PRO A 18 3.00 5.70 20.99
C PRO A 18 3.89 5.26 19.82
N ASP A 19 4.30 6.23 18.99
CA ASP A 19 5.19 6.05 17.84
C ASP A 19 4.60 5.35 16.59
N LEU A 20 3.27 5.26 16.51
CA LEU A 20 2.60 4.68 15.35
C LEU A 20 2.67 5.63 14.14
N ARG A 21 3.10 5.10 12.99
CA ARG A 21 3.17 5.82 11.70
C ARG A 21 1.77 5.91 11.08
N ASP A 22 1.54 6.90 10.25
CA ASP A 22 0.25 7.04 9.58
C ASP A 22 0.10 5.97 8.50
N ILE A 23 1.14 5.84 7.66
CA ILE A 23 1.13 4.98 6.48
C ILE A 23 2.34 4.06 6.50
N PHE A 24 2.15 2.78 6.22
CA PHE A 24 3.23 1.91 5.74
C PHE A 24 3.17 1.86 4.21
N LEU A 25 4.28 2.16 3.53
CA LEU A 25 4.37 2.11 2.07
C LEU A 25 5.09 0.83 1.62
N CYS A 26 4.31 -0.14 1.14
CA CYS A 26 4.78 -1.37 0.53
C CYS A 26 5.01 -1.16 -0.97
N HIS A 27 6.20 -1.51 -1.47
CA HIS A 27 6.55 -1.38 -2.89
C HIS A 27 7.57 -2.46 -3.29
N ALA A 28 7.77 -2.64 -4.60
CA ALA A 28 8.86 -3.49 -5.09
C ALA A 28 10.21 -2.78 -4.89
N TRP A 29 11.27 -3.57 -4.66
CA TRP A 29 12.62 -3.05 -4.46
C TRP A 29 13.08 -2.11 -5.59
N ASP A 30 12.72 -2.43 -6.83
CA ASP A 30 13.09 -1.66 -8.02
C ASP A 30 12.48 -0.25 -8.01
N ASP A 31 11.37 -0.03 -7.30
CA ASP A 31 10.68 1.25 -7.25
C ASP A 31 11.24 2.20 -6.18
N ARG A 32 12.17 1.75 -5.34
CA ARG A 32 12.68 2.48 -4.16
C ARG A 32 13.26 3.86 -4.47
N GLY A 33 13.82 4.03 -5.67
CA GLY A 33 14.40 5.29 -6.14
C GLY A 33 13.55 6.02 -7.17
N GLY A 34 12.37 5.47 -7.50
CA GLY A 34 11.43 6.04 -8.46
C GLY A 34 10.08 6.29 -7.80
N ALA A 35 9.03 5.66 -8.33
CA ALA A 35 7.65 5.92 -7.93
C ALA A 35 7.39 5.80 -6.42
N ALA A 36 8.08 4.89 -5.72
CA ALA A 36 7.91 4.75 -4.27
C ALA A 36 8.49 5.95 -3.52
N LYS A 37 9.67 6.42 -3.94
CA LYS A 37 10.29 7.62 -3.38
C LYS A 37 9.46 8.87 -3.67
N ASP A 38 8.96 9.01 -4.89
CA ASP A 38 8.12 10.15 -5.27
C ASP A 38 6.85 10.21 -4.40
N LEU A 39 6.17 9.08 -4.21
CA LEU A 39 4.97 9.01 -3.37
C LEU A 39 5.31 9.28 -1.89
N HIS A 40 6.41 8.72 -1.41
CA HIS A 40 6.92 8.97 -0.05
C HIS A 40 7.15 10.46 0.20
N ASP A 41 7.94 11.11 -0.64
CA ASP A 41 8.33 12.52 -0.47
C ASP A 41 7.09 13.44 -0.55
N LEU A 42 6.12 13.10 -1.41
CA LEU A 42 4.85 13.82 -1.50
C LEU A 42 3.97 13.67 -0.25
N LEU A 43 3.99 12.50 0.40
CA LEU A 43 3.27 12.25 1.64
C LEU A 43 3.94 12.97 2.83
N GLU A 44 5.27 12.88 2.94
CA GLU A 44 6.01 13.59 3.98
C GLU A 44 5.86 15.11 3.86
N ALA A 45 5.87 15.66 2.64
CA ALA A 45 5.60 17.08 2.40
C ALA A 45 4.20 17.53 2.87
N ARG A 46 3.27 16.59 3.09
CA ARG A 46 1.93 16.82 3.63
C ARG A 46 1.83 16.54 5.14
N GLY A 47 2.95 16.26 5.80
CA GLY A 47 3.02 15.96 7.23
C GLY A 47 2.59 14.53 7.59
N VAL A 48 2.43 13.64 6.61
CA VAL A 48 2.09 12.24 6.85
C VAL A 48 3.34 11.49 7.32
N LYS A 49 3.26 10.79 8.46
CA LYS A 49 4.35 9.94 8.93
C LYS A 49 4.36 8.64 8.16
N VAL A 50 5.22 8.53 7.16
CA VAL A 50 5.35 7.32 6.36
C VAL A 50 6.41 6.40 6.95
N TRP A 51 6.07 5.12 7.09
CA TRP A 51 7.04 4.05 7.17
C TRP A 51 7.38 3.61 5.75
N PHE A 52 8.47 4.15 5.24
CA PHE A 52 9.13 3.64 4.04
C PHE A 52 9.96 2.43 4.43
N SER A 53 9.68 1.26 3.87
CA SER A 53 10.51 0.09 4.16
C SER A 53 11.86 0.26 3.46
N GLU A 54 12.77 1.05 4.06
CA GLU A 54 14.16 1.20 3.58
C GLU A 54 14.91 -0.15 3.59
N LYS A 55 14.42 -1.09 4.40
CA LYS A 55 14.78 -2.50 4.35
C LYS A 55 13.74 -3.20 3.50
N ASP A 56 14.14 -3.42 2.26
CA ASP A 56 13.55 -4.20 1.18
C ASP A 56 12.52 -5.25 1.66
N VAL A 57 11.54 -5.53 0.80
CA VAL A 57 11.24 -6.95 0.59
C VAL A 57 12.49 -7.53 -0.09
N VAL A 58 13.48 -7.96 0.72
CA VAL A 58 14.76 -8.51 0.26
C VAL A 58 14.44 -9.66 -0.71
N LEU A 59 15.28 -9.90 -1.71
CA LEU A 59 15.22 -11.16 -2.47
C LEU A 59 15.21 -12.33 -1.47
N GLY A 60 14.07 -13.01 -1.33
CA GLY A 60 13.86 -14.11 -0.37
C GLY A 60 13.12 -13.78 0.94
N SER A 61 12.79 -12.51 1.24
CA SER A 61 11.87 -12.20 2.35
C SER A 61 10.43 -12.28 1.87
N SER A 62 9.55 -12.94 2.64
CA SER A 62 8.12 -12.99 2.33
C SER A 62 7.49 -11.60 2.41
N LEU A 63 6.90 -11.12 1.30
CA LEU A 63 6.11 -9.89 1.22
C LEU A 63 5.09 -9.79 2.38
N LEU A 64 4.47 -10.92 2.72
CA LEU A 64 3.46 -11.01 3.78
C LEU A 64 4.01 -10.57 5.14
N ARG A 65 5.26 -10.95 5.43
CA ARG A 65 5.92 -10.64 6.70
C ARG A 65 6.22 -9.16 6.82
N GLU A 66 6.62 -8.52 5.71
CA GLU A 66 6.86 -7.08 5.70
C GLU A 66 5.56 -6.29 5.82
N ILE A 67 4.48 -6.75 5.18
CA ILE A 67 3.15 -6.17 5.37
C ILE A 67 2.69 -6.29 6.82
N ASP A 68 2.83 -7.45 7.46
CA ASP A 68 2.42 -7.61 8.87
C ASP A 68 3.22 -6.71 9.81
N LYS A 69 4.55 -6.62 9.63
CA LYS A 69 5.41 -5.67 10.38
C LYS A 69 4.97 -4.22 10.17
N GLY A 70 4.72 -3.84 8.92
CA GLY A 70 4.29 -2.49 8.55
C GLY A 70 2.95 -2.12 9.19
N LEU A 71 1.96 -3.02 9.10
CA LEU A 71 0.63 -2.85 9.69
C LEU A 71 0.63 -2.88 11.22
N ALA A 72 1.63 -3.49 11.85
CA ALA A 72 1.80 -3.49 13.31
C ALA A 72 2.25 -2.12 13.85
N LYS A 73 2.95 -1.30 13.05
CA LYS A 73 3.37 0.06 13.47
C LYS A 73 2.84 1.18 12.59
N SER A 74 1.83 0.91 11.76
CA SER A 74 1.20 1.92 10.91
C SER A 74 -0.32 1.81 10.94
N ARG A 75 -1.04 2.92 10.80
CA ARG A 75 -2.52 2.94 10.82
C ARG A 75 -3.09 2.25 9.60
N VAL A 76 -2.55 2.58 8.42
CA VAL A 76 -2.93 1.99 7.13
C VAL A 76 -1.67 1.50 6.38
N GLY A 77 -1.84 0.46 5.58
CA GLY A 77 -0.84 -0.03 4.64
C GLY A 77 -1.22 0.33 3.20
N ILE A 78 -0.28 0.89 2.47
CA ILE A 78 -0.42 1.27 1.07
C ILE A 78 0.44 0.32 0.26
N VAL A 79 -0.15 -0.32 -0.75
CA VAL A 79 0.56 -1.21 -1.66
C VAL A 79 0.71 -0.52 -3.01
N LEU A 80 1.91 -0.03 -3.31
CA LEU A 80 2.22 0.56 -4.61
C LEU A 80 2.41 -0.54 -5.64
N VAL A 81 1.37 -0.76 -6.44
CA VAL A 81 1.31 -1.78 -7.49
C VAL A 81 1.89 -1.22 -8.78
N THR A 82 3.14 -1.59 -9.05
CA THR A 82 3.86 -1.32 -10.30
C THR A 82 4.05 -2.61 -11.11
N PRO A 83 4.48 -2.53 -12.38
CA PRO A 83 4.91 -3.72 -13.12
C PRO A 83 6.00 -4.53 -12.41
N ALA A 84 6.88 -3.90 -11.63
CA ALA A 84 7.90 -4.59 -10.85
C ALA A 84 7.28 -5.43 -9.73
N LEU A 85 6.29 -4.88 -9.01
CA LEU A 85 5.58 -5.64 -7.97
C LEU A 85 4.78 -6.80 -8.57
N LEU A 86 4.10 -6.60 -9.70
CA LEU A 86 3.32 -7.66 -10.35
C LEU A 86 4.19 -8.85 -10.76
N ARG A 87 5.35 -8.60 -11.39
CA ARG A 87 6.30 -9.66 -11.73
C ARG A 87 6.75 -10.44 -10.50
N ARG A 88 7.00 -9.74 -9.39
CA ARG A 88 7.39 -10.37 -8.13
C ARG A 88 6.29 -11.24 -7.54
N LEU A 89 5.07 -10.74 -7.49
CA LEU A 89 3.91 -11.50 -6.99
C LEU A 89 3.70 -12.80 -7.79
N GLN A 90 3.88 -12.73 -9.12
CA GLN A 90 3.83 -13.92 -9.99
C GLN A 90 4.96 -14.91 -9.69
N GLN A 91 6.18 -14.43 -9.41
CA GLN A 91 7.34 -15.28 -9.11
C GLN A 91 7.27 -15.93 -7.72
N GLU A 92 6.83 -15.18 -6.71
CA GLU A 92 6.73 -15.68 -5.33
C GLU A 92 5.57 -16.66 -5.15
N GLY A 93 4.61 -16.70 -6.08
CA GLY A 93 3.48 -17.62 -6.02
C GLY A 93 2.62 -17.43 -4.77
N ILE A 94 2.53 -16.18 -4.28
CA ILE A 94 1.78 -15.84 -3.08
C ILE A 94 0.34 -16.29 -3.27
N ALA A 95 -0.09 -17.26 -2.48
CA ALA A 95 -1.43 -17.80 -2.61
C ALA A 95 -2.45 -16.76 -2.13
N ASP A 96 -3.59 -16.66 -2.81
CA ASP A 96 -4.69 -15.77 -2.41
C ASP A 96 -5.08 -15.97 -0.93
N LYS A 97 -4.94 -17.18 -0.40
CA LYS A 97 -5.18 -17.50 1.02
C LYS A 97 -4.25 -16.76 1.98
N GLU A 98 -2.98 -16.59 1.63
CA GLU A 98 -2.01 -15.90 2.47
C GLU A 98 -2.25 -14.39 2.46
N LEU A 99 -2.56 -13.84 1.27
CA LEU A 99 -2.89 -12.44 1.13
C LEU A 99 -4.23 -12.10 1.79
N SER A 100 -5.19 -13.04 1.77
CA SER A 100 -6.51 -12.91 2.41
C SER A 100 -6.40 -12.62 3.91
N VAL A 101 -5.44 -13.23 4.62
CA VAL A 101 -5.26 -13.02 6.07
C VAL A 101 -4.83 -11.59 6.37
N LEU A 102 -3.95 -11.02 5.55
CA LEU A 102 -3.49 -9.64 5.71
C LEU A 102 -4.58 -8.66 5.29
N LEU A 103 -5.28 -8.98 4.19
CA LEU A 103 -6.39 -8.19 3.69
C LEU A 103 -7.56 -8.16 4.67
N ALA A 104 -7.82 -9.22 5.44
CA ALA A 104 -8.94 -9.31 6.38
C ALA A 104 -8.97 -8.19 7.44
N ARG A 105 -7.87 -7.47 7.62
CA ARG A 105 -7.80 -6.33 8.53
C ARG A 105 -8.42 -5.04 7.96
N ASP A 106 -8.83 -4.99 6.68
CA ASP A 106 -9.39 -3.79 6.01
C ASP A 106 -8.51 -2.54 6.11
N LEU A 107 -7.18 -2.72 6.10
CA LEU A 107 -6.21 -1.64 6.26
C LEU A 107 -5.23 -1.55 5.08
N LEU A 108 -5.46 -2.29 4.00
CA LEU A 108 -4.57 -2.30 2.83
C LEU A 108 -5.25 -1.65 1.63
N VAL A 109 -4.65 -0.57 1.14
CA VAL A 109 -5.13 0.18 -0.02
C VAL A 109 -4.15 -0.01 -1.19
N PRO A 110 -4.58 -0.66 -2.30
CA PRO A 110 -3.76 -0.77 -3.49
C PRO A 110 -3.72 0.55 -4.27
N ILE A 111 -2.53 0.95 -4.70
CA ILE A 111 -2.29 2.12 -5.55
C ILE A 111 -1.63 1.65 -6.82
N VAL A 112 -2.37 1.69 -7.92
CA VAL A 112 -1.89 1.22 -9.22
C VAL A 112 -1.10 2.34 -9.90
N HIS A 113 0.16 2.06 -10.27
CA HIS A 113 1.05 3.00 -10.93
C HIS A 113 1.75 2.36 -12.14
N ASN A 114 1.67 3.02 -13.31
CA ASN A 114 2.17 2.50 -14.58
C ASN A 114 1.71 1.07 -14.90
N THR A 115 0.52 0.69 -14.44
CA THR A 115 -0.15 -0.59 -14.70
C THR A 115 -1.66 -0.40 -14.55
N THR A 116 -2.44 -1.48 -14.55
CA THR A 116 -3.91 -1.44 -14.46
C THR A 116 -4.44 -2.34 -13.35
N TYR A 117 -5.67 -2.06 -12.89
CA TYR A 117 -6.38 -2.95 -11.99
C TYR A 117 -6.65 -4.32 -12.60
N ASP A 118 -6.76 -4.43 -13.92
CA ASP A 118 -6.95 -5.70 -14.60
C ASP A 118 -5.67 -6.52 -14.57
N ALA A 119 -4.50 -5.92 -14.85
CA ALA A 119 -3.21 -6.59 -14.68
C ALA A 119 -2.97 -7.03 -13.23
N LEU A 120 -3.39 -6.22 -12.26
CA LEU A 120 -3.38 -6.61 -10.85
C LEU A 120 -4.33 -7.79 -10.58
N ARG A 121 -5.52 -7.81 -11.17
CA ARG A 121 -6.51 -8.88 -10.97
C ARG A 121 -6.01 -10.23 -11.48
N GLU A 122 -5.29 -10.26 -12.60
CA GLU A 122 -4.70 -11.50 -13.14
C GLU A 122 -3.67 -12.12 -12.19
N VAL A 123 -2.98 -11.28 -11.41
CA VAL A 123 -1.92 -11.73 -10.48
C VAL A 123 -2.45 -11.96 -9.07
N SER A 124 -3.33 -11.08 -8.60
CA SER A 124 -3.95 -11.16 -7.28
C SER A 124 -5.39 -10.61 -7.33
N PRO A 125 -6.37 -11.48 -7.60
CA PRO A 125 -7.78 -11.11 -7.60
C PRO A 125 -8.22 -10.50 -6.26
N MET A 126 -7.70 -11.03 -5.14
CA MET A 126 -8.03 -10.54 -3.80
C MET A 126 -7.56 -9.10 -3.58
N LEU A 127 -6.35 -8.74 -3.99
CA LEU A 127 -5.86 -7.36 -3.86
C LEU A 127 -6.59 -6.42 -4.83
N ALA A 128 -6.89 -6.88 -6.04
CA ALA A 128 -7.66 -6.12 -7.03
C ALA A 128 -9.12 -5.87 -6.63
N SER A 129 -9.67 -6.70 -5.74
CA SER A 129 -11.03 -6.54 -5.21
C SER A 129 -11.16 -5.34 -4.25
N ARG A 130 -10.04 -4.87 -3.69
CA ARG A 130 -10.01 -3.74 -2.76
C ARG A 130 -10.19 -2.41 -3.49
N SER A 131 -10.90 -1.49 -2.83
CA SER A 131 -10.96 -0.09 -3.24
C SER A 131 -9.57 0.53 -3.10
N GLY A 132 -9.14 1.28 -4.09
CA GLY A 132 -7.85 1.96 -4.09
C GLY A 132 -7.79 3.04 -5.17
N LEU A 133 -6.59 3.51 -5.48
CA LEU A 133 -6.37 4.63 -6.39
C LEU A 133 -5.51 4.21 -7.57
N SER A 134 -5.60 4.98 -8.65
CA SER A 134 -4.77 4.81 -9.85
C SER A 134 -4.13 6.13 -10.23
N THR A 135 -2.84 6.10 -10.55
CA THR A 135 -2.16 7.28 -11.13
C THR A 135 -2.47 7.46 -12.61
N ALA A 136 -3.28 6.59 -13.22
CA ALA A 136 -3.81 6.83 -14.56
C ALA A 136 -4.94 7.88 -14.55
N GLU A 137 -5.59 8.09 -13.40
CA GLU A 137 -6.69 9.06 -13.22
C GLU A 137 -6.18 10.47 -12.87
N GLY A 138 -4.86 10.65 -12.70
CA GLY A 138 -4.26 11.93 -12.35
C GLY A 138 -2.84 11.77 -11.80
N PRO A 139 -2.12 12.88 -11.57
CA PRO A 139 -0.75 12.84 -11.07
C PRO A 139 -0.65 12.18 -9.70
N MET A 140 0.53 11.62 -9.38
CA MET A 140 0.83 11.01 -8.08
C MET A 140 0.53 11.96 -6.91
N ALA A 141 0.66 13.27 -7.11
CA ALA A 141 0.31 14.29 -6.12
C ALA A 141 -1.17 14.24 -5.68
N ASN A 142 -2.09 13.90 -6.58
CA ASN A 142 -3.52 13.75 -6.24
C ASN A 142 -3.74 12.49 -5.40
N VAL A 143 -3.00 11.43 -5.68
CA VAL A 143 -3.02 10.20 -4.86
C VAL A 143 -2.49 10.52 -3.46
N ALA A 144 -1.34 11.18 -3.34
CA ALA A 144 -0.78 11.60 -2.07
C ALA A 144 -1.73 12.50 -1.26
N ALA A 145 -2.44 13.43 -1.92
CA ALA A 145 -3.44 14.27 -1.27
C ALA A 145 -4.60 13.46 -0.69
N LYS A 146 -5.18 12.54 -1.47
CA LYS A 146 -6.27 11.66 -0.99
C LYS A 146 -5.83 10.74 0.14
N LEU A 147 -4.60 10.26 0.10
CA LEU A 147 -4.02 9.44 1.17
C LEU A 147 -3.79 10.25 2.44
N ALA A 148 -3.32 11.48 2.33
CA ALA A 148 -3.17 12.39 3.47
C ALA A 148 -4.53 12.70 4.12
N GLU A 149 -5.58 12.93 3.33
CA GLU A 149 -6.95 13.10 3.82
C GLU A 149 -7.49 11.84 4.54
N LEU A 150 -7.11 10.65 4.07
CA LEU A 150 -7.52 9.38 4.68
C LEU A 150 -6.94 9.19 6.09
N VAL A 151 -5.72 9.65 6.32
CA VAL A 151 -5.03 9.51 7.62
C VAL A 151 -5.11 10.79 8.47
N ALA A 152 -5.66 11.88 7.94
CA ALA A 152 -5.88 13.08 8.73
C ALA A 152 -6.77 12.75 9.96
N PRO A 153 -6.46 13.32 11.13
CA PRO A 153 -7.26 13.14 12.34
C PRO A 153 -8.69 13.71 12.21
#